data_AF-A0AAV5DII0-F1
#
_entry.id   AF-A0AAV5DII0-F1
#
_cell.length_a   1.000
_cell.length_b   1.000
_cell.length_c   1.000
_cell.angle_alpha   90.00
_cell.angle_beta   90.00
_cell.angle_gamma   90.00
#
_symmetry.space_group_name_H-M   'P 1'
#
loop_
_entity.id
_entity.type
_entity.pdbx_description
1 polymer ?
#
loop_
_entity_poly.entity_id
_entity_poly.type
_entity_poly.pdbx_seq_one_letter_code
_entity_poly.pdbx_strand_id
1 'polypeptide(L)'
;MANSGADSNGSQFFITFKATPHLDNKHVVFGKVISGVDLLKKLEAVGSESGVPSCQVKIVDCGEVSSINTQDKLQGEKGMK
;
A
#
# COMPACT_ATOMS: atom_id res chain seq x y z
N MET A 1 3.39 7.23 -5.34
CA MET A 1 2.93 7.21 -6.75
C MET A 1 4.07 6.69 -7.60
N ALA A 2 3.82 5.71 -8.47
CA ALA A 2 4.83 5.28 -9.43
C ALA A 2 4.99 6.35 -10.52
N ASN A 3 6.22 6.51 -11.00
CA ASN A 3 6.57 7.50 -12.01
C ASN A 3 7.79 7.01 -12.82
N SER A 4 8.12 7.72 -13.89
CA SER A 4 9.30 7.50 -14.73
C SER A 4 10.29 8.68 -14.65
N GLY A 5 10.29 9.40 -13.53
CA GLY A 5 11.02 10.65 -13.33
C GLY A 5 10.17 11.75 -12.68
N ALA A 6 10.79 12.89 -12.38
CA ALA A 6 10.09 14.04 -11.82
C ALA A 6 8.88 14.43 -12.69
N ASP A 7 7.78 14.79 -12.04
CA ASP A 7 6.53 15.25 -12.67
C ASP A 7 5.90 14.31 -13.72
N SER A 8 6.22 13.01 -13.65
CA SER A 8 5.66 11.98 -14.54
C SER A 8 4.66 11.04 -13.84
N ASN A 9 3.89 11.57 -12.88
CA ASN A 9 2.87 10.79 -12.19
C ASN A 9 1.69 10.49 -13.13
N GLY A 10 1.28 9.23 -13.19
CA GLY A 10 0.06 8.78 -13.87
C GLY A 10 -0.93 8.17 -12.88
N SER A 11 -1.52 7.03 -13.25
CA SER A 11 -2.43 6.26 -12.38
C SER A 11 -1.76 5.13 -11.61
N GLN A 12 -0.51 4.77 -11.95
CA GLN A 12 0.20 3.68 -11.30
C GLN A 12 0.57 4.06 -9.86
N PHE A 13 0.24 3.17 -8.93
CA PHE A 13 0.60 3.30 -7.53
C PHE A 13 1.16 1.97 -7.00
N PHE A 14 1.81 2.04 -5.85
CA PHE A 14 2.33 0.89 -5.13
C PHE A 14 2.08 1.04 -3.65
N ILE A 15 2.01 -0.08 -2.95
CA ILE A 15 1.91 -0.17 -1.49
C ILE A 15 3.22 -0.75 -0.99
N THR A 16 3.84 -0.09 -0.02
CA THR A 16 5.09 -0.55 0.57
C THR A 16 4.82 -1.60 1.65
N PHE A 17 5.47 -2.77 1.57
CA PHE A 17 5.41 -3.78 2.63
C PHE A 17 6.41 -3.52 3.78
N LYS A 18 7.44 -2.69 3.53
CA LYS A 18 8.47 -2.28 4.49
C LYS A 18 8.86 -0.83 4.24
N ALA A 19 9.62 -0.21 5.15
CA ALA A 19 10.15 1.12 4.93
C ALA A 19 11.08 1.16 3.70
N THR A 20 10.89 2.15 2.83
CA THR A 20 11.66 2.32 1.58
C THR A 20 12.31 3.72 1.49
N PRO A 21 13.32 4.05 2.32
CA PRO A 21 13.88 5.42 2.38
C PRO A 21 14.51 5.89 1.06
N HIS A 22 14.96 4.95 0.22
CA HIS A 22 15.54 5.25 -1.09
C HIS A 22 14.55 5.85 -2.10
N LEU A 23 13.24 5.79 -1.80
CA LEU A 23 12.15 6.36 -2.58
C LEU A 23 11.71 7.75 -2.09
N ASP A 24 12.22 8.19 -0.93
CA ASP A 24 11.87 9.47 -0.33
C ASP A 24 12.18 10.63 -1.29
N ASN A 25 11.25 11.58 -1.38
CA ASN A 25 11.29 12.73 -2.30
C ASN A 25 11.33 12.39 -3.81
N LYS A 26 11.31 11.10 -4.19
CA LYS A 26 11.23 10.64 -5.59
C LYS A 26 9.84 10.18 -5.98
N HIS A 27 9.10 9.62 -5.02
CA HIS A 27 7.74 9.16 -5.21
C HIS A 27 6.81 9.87 -4.24
N VAL A 28 5.75 10.49 -4.75
CA VAL A 28 4.77 11.20 -3.92
C VAL A 28 4.02 10.20 -3.04
N VAL A 29 4.05 10.40 -1.72
CA VAL A 29 3.24 9.65 -0.75
C VAL A 29 1.86 10.30 -0.67
N PHE A 30 0.79 9.52 -0.83
CA PHE A 30 -0.59 10.03 -0.92
C PHE A 30 -1.56 9.38 0.06
N GLY A 31 -1.13 8.39 0.86
CA GLY A 31 -2.00 7.71 1.80
C GLY A 31 -1.29 6.60 2.57
N LYS A 32 -2.03 5.98 3.50
CA LYS A 32 -1.59 4.80 4.26
C LYS A 32 -2.71 3.77 4.31
N VAL A 33 -2.33 2.49 4.36
CA VAL A 33 -3.29 1.40 4.53
C VAL A 33 -3.79 1.40 5.97
N ILE A 34 -5.11 1.51 6.15
CA ILE A 34 -5.77 1.54 7.47
C ILE A 34 -6.41 0.20 7.86
N SER A 35 -6.59 -0.70 6.89
CA SER A 35 -7.19 -2.02 7.10
C SER A 35 -6.72 -2.99 6.02
N GLY A 36 -6.84 -4.30 6.27
CA GLY A 36 -6.49 -5.34 5.30
C GLY A 36 -5.00 -5.70 5.25
N VAL A 37 -4.23 -5.47 6.32
CA VAL A 37 -2.80 -5.82 6.39
C VAL A 37 -2.55 -7.30 6.13
N ASP A 38 -3.45 -8.19 6.56
CA ASP A 38 -3.29 -9.63 6.30
C ASP A 38 -3.53 -10.00 4.84
N LEU A 39 -4.34 -9.23 4.10
CA LEU A 39 -4.46 -9.39 2.65
C LEU A 39 -3.15 -8.96 1.96
N LEU A 40 -2.53 -7.87 2.42
CA LEU A 40 -1.23 -7.43 1.91
C LEU A 40 -0.14 -8.49 2.10
N LYS A 41 -0.10 -9.17 3.24
CA LYS A 41 0.85 -10.30 3.45
C LYS A 41 0.64 -11.44 2.45
N LYS A 42 -0.63 -11.76 2.13
CA LYS A 42 -0.94 -12.77 1.10
C LYS A 42 -0.53 -12.32 -0.30
N LEU A 43 -0.69 -11.03 -0.61
CA LEU A 43 -0.23 -10.44 -1.86
C LEU A 43 1.30 -10.45 -1.98
N GLU A 44 2.01 -10.12 -0.90
CA GLU A 44 3.48 -10.18 -0.86
C GLU A 44 3.98 -11.62 -1.10
N ALA A 45 3.33 -12.62 -0.51
CA ALA A 45 3.71 -14.03 -0.64
C ALA A 45 3.59 -14.61 -2.06
N VAL A 46 2.76 -14.01 -2.92
CA VAL A 46 2.65 -14.41 -4.34
C VAL A 46 3.50 -13.53 -5.27
N GLY A 47 4.16 -12.51 -4.74
CA GLY A 47 5.10 -11.67 -5.48
C GLY A 47 6.39 -12.41 -5.85
N SER A 48 7.16 -11.82 -6.77
CA SER A 48 8.47 -12.32 -7.17
C SER A 48 9.46 -11.17 -7.38
N GLU A 49 10.75 -11.48 -7.44
CA GLU A 49 11.82 -10.49 -7.67
C GLU A 49 11.73 -9.82 -9.04
N SER A 50 11.14 -10.49 -10.05
CA SER A 50 10.94 -9.90 -11.39
C SER A 50 9.76 -8.91 -11.43
N GLY A 51 8.99 -8.81 -10.35
CA GLY A 51 7.76 -8.03 -10.28
C GLY A 51 6.54 -8.73 -10.90
N VAL A 52 6.69 -9.92 -11.49
CA VAL A 52 5.57 -10.69 -12.05
C VAL A 52 5.03 -11.65 -10.97
N PRO A 53 3.76 -11.56 -10.54
CA PRO A 53 3.23 -12.44 -9.52
C PRO A 53 3.06 -13.88 -10.03
N SER A 54 3.14 -14.86 -9.14
CA SER A 54 2.98 -16.29 -9.45
C SER A 54 1.56 -16.67 -9.87
N CYS A 55 0.57 -15.83 -9.54
CA CYS A 55 -0.81 -15.95 -9.97
C CYS A 55 -1.39 -14.58 -10.33
N GLN A 56 -2.53 -14.57 -11.01
CA GLN A 56 -3.18 -13.32 -11.40
C GLN A 56 -3.75 -12.59 -10.18
N VAL A 57 -3.28 -11.36 -9.96
CA VAL A 57 -3.80 -10.44 -8.93
C VAL A 57 -4.62 -9.34 -9.60
N LYS A 58 -5.87 -9.18 -9.21
CA LYS A 58 -6.81 -8.20 -9.76
C LYS A 58 -7.55 -7.47 -8.65
N ILE A 59 -7.78 -6.17 -8.85
CA ILE A 59 -8.75 -5.41 -8.06
C ILE A 59 -10.13 -5.76 -8.64
N VAL A 60 -10.90 -6.54 -7.89
CA VAL A 60 -12.22 -7.02 -8.33
C VAL A 60 -13.32 -5.98 -8.12
N ASP A 61 -13.16 -5.11 -7.13
CA ASP A 61 -14.08 -4.03 -6.79
C ASP A 61 -13.30 -2.89 -6.10
N CYS A 62 -13.74 -1.64 -6.32
CA CYS A 62 -13.15 -0.44 -5.71
C CYS A 62 -14.16 0.71 -5.62
N GLY A 63 -13.93 1.62 -4.67
CA GLY A 63 -14.80 2.77 -4.46
C GLY A 63 -14.29 3.72 -3.39
N GLU A 64 -15.03 4.80 -3.19
CA GLU A 64 -14.81 5.78 -2.13
C GLU A 64 -15.68 5.44 -0.91
N VAL A 65 -15.13 5.65 0.29
CA VAL A 65 -15.87 5.48 1.55
C VAL A 65 -16.16 6.87 2.12
N SER A 66 -17.44 7.25 2.17
CA SER A 66 -17.91 8.61 2.46
C SER A 66 -17.68 9.09 3.89
N SER A 67 -17.33 8.21 4.83
CA SER A 67 -16.89 8.56 6.18
C SER A 67 -16.25 7.36 6.85
N ILE A 68 -14.98 7.50 7.24
CA ILE A 68 -14.30 6.49 8.04
C ILE A 68 -14.45 6.93 9.51
N ASN A 69 -15.36 6.33 10.27
CA ASN A 69 -15.33 6.44 11.73
C ASN A 69 -14.07 5.74 12.23
N THR A 70 -12.94 6.45 12.20
CA THR A 70 -11.58 5.93 12.42
C THR A 70 -11.26 5.78 13.91
N GLN A 71 -12.27 5.91 14.79
CA GLN A 71 -12.08 5.92 16.24
C GLN A 71 -11.94 4.52 16.88
N ASP A 72 -12.23 3.42 16.17
CA ASP A 72 -12.27 2.08 16.79
C ASP A 72 -11.05 1.15 16.55
N LYS A 73 -9.96 1.59 15.91
CA LYS A 73 -8.80 0.69 15.65
C LYS A 73 -7.41 1.19 16.05
N LEU A 74 -7.28 2.37 16.67
CA LEU A 74 -5.98 2.92 17.08
C LEU A 74 -5.67 2.81 18.58
N GLN A 75 -6.48 2.11 19.39
CA GLN A 75 -6.21 1.91 20.84
C GLN A 75 -5.55 0.56 21.19
N GLY A 76 -5.12 -0.26 20.22
CA GLY A 76 -4.55 -1.59 20.48
C GLY A 76 -3.02 -1.68 20.65
N GLU A 77 -2.24 -0.66 20.28
CA GLU A 77 -0.77 -0.74 20.25
C GLU A 77 -0.08 0.28 21.19
N LYS A 78 -0.67 0.55 22.35
CA LYS A 78 0.06 1.12 23.50
C LYS A 78 0.13 0.09 24.60
N GLY A 79 1.06 -0.85 24.47
CA GLY A 79 1.35 -1.80 25.54
C GLY A 79 1.96 -3.12 25.08
N MET A 80 3.18 -3.10 24.57
CA MET A 80 4.13 -4.19 24.83
C MET A 80 5.57 -3.73 24.51
N LYS A 81 6.31 -3.45 25.59
CA LYS A 81 7.75 -3.12 25.69
C LYS A 81 8.18 -1.69 25.36
#